data_AF-A0A844CQE1-F1
#
_entry.id   AF-A0A844CQE1-F1
#
_cell.length_a   1.000
_cell.length_b   1.000
_cell.length_c   1.000
_cell.angle_alpha   90.00
_cell.angle_beta   90.00
_cell.angle_gamma   90.00
#
_symmetry.space_group_name_H-M   'P 1'
#
loop_
_entity.id
_entity.type
_entity.pdbx_description
1 polymer ?
#
loop_
_entity_poly.entity_id
_entity_poly.type
_entity_poly.pdbx_seq_one_letter_code
_entity_poly.pdbx_strand_id
1 'polypeptide(L)'
;MTNRDDFPERVKRALAGRAGHRCSMCKTPTIGPSDEGPHAVTNIGIAAHITAAAPGRGARRYDPSLTPEQRSGIENAIWLCRICDGIVDRDEVRFPAHTLKHIRRNHTEFVRLGTQVETAVGLIAIGPAIVAGGQVVRSDASCLVVRLTFFLEGSADDLLAFVNRFEAHPHLSRYVLLSELGLGGLLDSAPGVEREGAAWQMTFRWQPEAPRLAATDLAGMCRQTGELISGAEYWVQCFEMALEQPPGTWFADMDGGSHLSELYDTLRGSTWFEALVTCELIRLACIPAPPKLGDRTESHPPIPFVRRVRGVSVPKTELNDGRLTIEVDADLEGYGRWTGPLSLFIYTPEALGIQRAKAQWMTENKRRIENGERALPGLVPPADWKPDDGFPE
;
A
#
# COMPACT_ATOMS: atom_id res chain seq x y z
N MET A 1 -25.04 13.80 40.17
CA MET A 1 -23.95 14.20 39.26
C MET A 1 -23.48 12.95 38.55
N THR A 2 -23.64 12.87 37.23
CA THR A 2 -23.26 11.68 36.46
C THR A 2 -21.74 11.59 36.45
N ASN A 3 -21.20 10.46 36.93
CA ASN A 3 -19.76 10.18 37.06
C ASN A 3 -19.09 9.89 35.69
N ARG A 4 -19.46 10.66 34.66
CA ARG A 4 -19.12 10.42 33.25
C ARG A 4 -18.27 11.59 32.74
N ASP A 5 -17.06 11.28 32.28
CA ASP A 5 -16.11 12.26 31.75
C ASP A 5 -16.50 12.67 30.31
N ASP A 6 -17.58 13.45 30.19
CA ASP A 6 -18.11 13.92 28.91
C ASP A 6 -17.23 15.02 28.29
N PHE A 7 -17.20 15.08 26.95
CA PHE A 7 -16.42 16.07 26.23
C PHE A 7 -16.98 17.49 26.46
N PRO A 8 -16.15 18.48 26.80
CA PRO A 8 -16.59 19.87 26.85
C PRO A 8 -16.91 20.41 25.46
N GLU A 9 -17.80 21.39 25.35
CA GLU A 9 -18.26 21.94 24.05
C GLU A 9 -17.13 22.47 23.16
N ARG A 10 -16.02 22.95 23.76
CA ARG A 10 -14.83 23.34 23.00
C ARG A 10 -14.22 22.15 22.24
N VAL A 11 -14.18 20.96 22.85
CA VAL A 11 -13.63 19.74 22.25
C VAL A 11 -14.58 19.24 21.16
N LYS A 12 -15.90 19.22 21.41
CA LYS A 12 -16.89 18.82 20.40
C LYS A 12 -16.82 19.69 19.15
N ARG A 13 -16.76 21.02 19.31
CA ARG A 13 -16.62 21.97 18.18
C ARG A 13 -15.31 21.78 17.42
N ALA A 14 -14.19 21.69 18.13
CA ALA A 14 -12.88 21.46 17.50
C ALA A 14 -12.84 20.12 16.74
N LEU A 15 -13.39 19.06 17.33
CA LEU A 15 -13.46 17.74 16.71
C LEU A 15 -14.33 17.75 15.46
N ALA A 16 -15.52 18.36 15.51
CA ALA A 16 -16.40 18.51 14.35
C ALA A 16 -15.72 19.28 13.22
N GLY A 17 -15.05 20.40 13.53
CA GLY A 17 -14.30 21.19 12.56
C GLY A 17 -13.14 20.41 11.92
N ARG A 18 -12.36 19.68 12.73
CA ARG A 18 -11.27 18.80 12.24
C ARG A 18 -11.79 17.64 11.38
N ALA A 19 -13.01 17.19 11.64
CA ALA A 19 -13.69 16.17 10.85
C ALA A 19 -14.44 16.76 9.64
N GLY A 20 -14.31 18.07 9.35
CA GLY A 20 -14.99 18.72 8.25
C GLY A 20 -16.51 18.60 8.32
N HIS A 21 -17.06 18.48 9.53
CA HIS A 21 -18.48 18.16 9.78
C HIS A 21 -19.00 16.93 9.02
N ARG A 22 -18.14 15.91 8.86
CA ARG A 22 -18.48 14.63 8.24
C ARG A 22 -18.15 13.47 9.17
N CYS A 23 -18.99 12.44 9.15
CA CYS A 23 -18.77 11.25 9.97
C CYS A 23 -17.42 10.58 9.62
N SER A 24 -16.62 10.25 10.63
CA SER A 24 -15.32 9.61 10.42
C SER A 24 -15.40 8.23 9.78
N MET A 25 -16.53 7.53 9.89
CA MET A 25 -16.74 6.21 9.30
C MET A 25 -17.38 6.29 7.91
N CYS A 26 -18.62 6.78 7.81
CA CYS A 26 -19.37 6.78 6.53
C CYS A 26 -19.22 8.06 5.69
N LYS A 27 -18.48 9.07 6.18
CA LYS A 27 -18.23 10.37 5.50
C LYS A 27 -19.46 11.24 5.21
N THR A 28 -20.65 10.81 5.63
CA THR A 28 -21.90 11.58 5.51
C THR A 28 -21.77 12.92 6.25
N PRO A 29 -22.21 14.04 5.65
CA PRO A 29 -22.33 15.32 6.34
C PRO A 29 -23.18 15.17 7.61
N THR A 30 -22.74 15.78 8.70
CA THR A 30 -23.43 15.68 10.00
C THR A 30 -24.14 16.95 10.40
N ILE A 31 -24.04 18.02 9.60
CA ILE A 31 -24.67 19.32 9.86
C ILE A 31 -25.35 19.84 8.59
N GLY A 32 -26.49 20.51 8.75
CA GLY A 32 -27.24 21.13 7.66
C GLY A 32 -28.18 22.23 8.15
N PRO A 33 -28.83 22.97 7.23
CA PRO A 33 -29.83 23.97 7.58
C PRO A 33 -31.08 23.33 8.22
N SER A 34 -31.80 24.11 9.04
CA SER A 34 -33.07 23.72 9.64
C SER A 34 -34.14 24.76 9.37
N ASP A 35 -35.36 24.33 9.05
CA ASP A 35 -36.51 25.21 8.82
C ASP A 35 -37.10 25.79 10.13
N GLU A 36 -36.56 25.41 11.29
CA GLU A 36 -36.98 25.97 12.60
C GLU A 36 -36.57 27.44 12.79
N GLY A 37 -35.74 28.00 11.90
CA GLY A 37 -35.45 29.44 11.88
C GLY A 37 -34.24 29.82 11.01
N PRO A 38 -34.05 31.12 10.71
CA PRO A 38 -33.02 31.60 9.76
C PRO A 38 -31.58 31.35 10.21
N HIS A 39 -31.35 31.06 11.49
CA HIS A 39 -30.04 30.71 12.05
C HIS A 39 -30.01 29.29 12.63
N ALA A 40 -31.08 28.51 12.45
CA ALA A 40 -31.18 27.16 12.97
C ALA A 40 -30.37 26.18 12.10
N VAL A 41 -29.68 25.25 12.76
CA VAL A 41 -28.93 24.17 12.10
C VAL A 41 -29.33 22.84 12.71
N THR A 42 -29.50 21.82 11.86
CA THR A 42 -29.65 20.44 12.31
C THR A 42 -28.27 19.82 12.40
N ASN A 43 -27.93 19.22 13.55
CA ASN A 43 -26.69 18.48 13.74
C ASN A 43 -26.99 17.06 14.22
N ILE A 44 -26.55 16.07 13.45
CA ILE A 44 -26.67 14.64 13.77
C ILE A 44 -25.33 14.01 14.18
N GLY A 45 -24.28 14.83 14.28
CA GLY A 45 -22.94 14.43 14.67
C GLY A 45 -22.78 14.33 16.19
N ILE A 46 -22.02 13.33 16.61
CA ILE A 46 -21.76 12.98 18.00
C ILE A 46 -20.25 12.87 18.19
N ALA A 47 -19.73 13.50 19.24
CA ALA A 47 -18.38 13.26 19.71
C ALA A 47 -18.39 11.98 20.56
N ALA A 48 -18.04 10.86 19.94
CA ALA A 48 -18.02 9.56 20.58
C ALA A 48 -16.67 9.31 21.25
N HIS A 49 -16.68 8.57 22.37
CA HIS A 49 -15.47 8.15 23.07
C HIS A 49 -14.86 6.91 22.42
N ILE A 50 -13.56 6.96 22.13
CA ILE A 50 -12.79 5.80 21.66
C ILE A 50 -12.69 4.76 22.79
N THR A 51 -12.25 5.19 23.97
CA THR A 51 -12.32 4.42 25.23
C THR A 51 -13.35 5.04 26.17
N ALA A 52 -14.16 4.23 26.86
CA ALA A 52 -15.30 4.71 27.66
C ALA A 52 -14.96 5.86 28.62
N ALA A 53 -15.93 6.78 28.75
CA ALA A 53 -15.87 7.96 29.61
C ALA A 53 -15.89 7.67 31.12
N ALA A 54 -16.25 6.45 31.51
CA ALA A 54 -16.35 6.02 32.90
C ALA A 54 -16.28 4.49 32.99
N PRO A 55 -15.84 3.93 34.14
CA PRO A 55 -15.92 2.49 34.39
C PRO A 55 -17.37 2.07 34.65
N GLY A 56 -17.66 0.78 34.49
CA GLY A 56 -18.93 0.18 34.92
C GLY A 56 -19.59 -0.73 33.88
N ARG A 57 -20.79 -1.21 34.21
CA ARG A 57 -21.56 -2.10 33.36
C ARG A 57 -22.01 -1.37 32.09
N GLY A 58 -21.59 -1.87 30.93
CA GLY A 58 -21.84 -1.24 29.62
C GLY A 58 -20.73 -0.29 29.15
N ALA A 59 -19.68 -0.08 29.94
CA ALA A 59 -18.51 0.69 29.52
C ALA A 59 -17.72 -0.08 28.45
N ARG A 60 -17.81 0.37 27.20
CA ARG A 60 -17.08 -0.22 26.06
C ARG A 60 -15.64 0.29 26.05
N ARG A 61 -14.67 -0.64 25.99
CA ARG A 61 -13.24 -0.29 25.84
C ARG A 61 -12.73 0.65 26.94
N TYR A 62 -13.18 0.51 28.18
CA TYR A 62 -12.69 1.35 29.28
C TYR A 62 -11.20 1.12 29.50
N ASP A 63 -10.42 2.21 29.58
CA ASP A 63 -8.99 2.18 29.86
C ASP A 63 -8.74 2.80 31.25
N PRO A 64 -8.36 2.00 32.27
CA PRO A 64 -8.13 2.49 33.62
C PRO A 64 -6.86 3.34 33.75
N SER A 65 -5.96 3.32 32.76
CA SER A 65 -4.72 4.10 32.78
C SER A 65 -4.93 5.59 32.46
N LEU A 66 -6.08 5.94 31.88
CA LEU A 66 -6.39 7.31 31.49
C LEU A 66 -6.87 8.15 32.68
N THR A 67 -6.43 9.41 32.76
CA THR A 67 -6.99 10.40 33.69
C THR A 67 -8.34 10.92 33.19
N PRO A 68 -9.18 11.54 34.04
CA PRO A 68 -10.42 12.19 33.60
C PRO A 68 -10.22 13.23 32.48
N GLU A 69 -9.12 13.98 32.52
CA GLU A 69 -8.74 14.97 31.50
C GLU A 69 -8.40 14.29 30.17
N GLN A 70 -7.75 13.14 30.21
CA GLN A 70 -7.44 12.35 29.02
C GLN A 70 -8.70 11.69 28.45
N ARG A 71 -9.60 11.18 29.31
CA ARG A 71 -10.88 10.59 28.88
C ARG A 71 -11.79 11.59 28.20
N SER A 72 -11.81 12.84 28.69
CA SER A 72 -12.54 13.97 28.09
C SER A 72 -11.71 14.79 27.09
N GLY A 73 -10.52 14.30 26.71
CA GLY A 73 -9.61 14.96 25.79
C GLY A 73 -9.92 14.67 24.32
N ILE A 74 -9.54 15.59 23.42
CA ILE A 74 -9.75 15.41 21.98
C ILE A 74 -9.07 14.15 21.42
N GLU A 75 -7.99 13.71 22.06
CA GLU A 75 -7.25 12.50 21.69
C GLU A 75 -8.05 11.20 21.94
N ASN A 76 -9.05 11.23 22.82
CA ASN A 76 -9.98 10.12 23.04
C ASN A 76 -11.30 10.25 22.26
N ALA A 77 -11.43 11.26 21.39
CA ALA A 77 -12.68 11.55 20.71
C ALA A 77 -12.64 11.15 19.22
N ILE A 78 -13.79 10.72 18.70
CA ILE A 78 -14.04 10.49 17.26
C ILE A 78 -15.40 11.10 16.88
N TRP A 79 -15.49 11.73 15.70
CA TRP A 79 -16.73 12.35 15.22
C TRP A 79 -17.55 11.36 14.39
N LEU A 80 -18.74 10.99 14.85
CA LEU A 80 -19.61 10.02 14.17
C LEU A 80 -21.00 10.59 13.93
N CYS A 81 -21.71 10.12 12.90
CA CYS A 81 -23.15 10.35 12.81
C CYS A 81 -23.88 9.44 13.81
N ARG A 82 -25.11 9.80 14.19
CA ARG A 82 -25.95 9.03 15.12
C ARG A 82 -26.07 7.53 14.79
N ILE A 83 -26.09 7.17 13.51
CA ILE A 83 -26.16 5.76 13.06
C ILE A 83 -24.83 5.05 13.36
N CYS A 84 -23.72 5.64 12.94
CA CYS A 84 -22.38 5.08 13.11
C CYS A 84 -21.97 4.98 14.58
N ASP A 85 -22.34 5.97 15.39
CA ASP A 85 -22.18 5.95 16.84
C ASP A 85 -22.87 4.72 17.47
N GLY A 86 -24.13 4.49 17.13
CA GLY A 86 -24.88 3.32 17.62
C GLY A 86 -24.33 1.97 17.12
N ILE A 87 -23.70 1.91 15.95
CA ILE A 87 -23.02 0.70 15.45
C ILE A 87 -21.78 0.41 16.31
N VAL A 88 -20.92 1.42 16.50
CA VAL A 88 -19.67 1.32 17.25
C VAL A 88 -19.91 0.96 18.73
N ASP A 89 -20.99 1.47 19.32
CA ASP A 89 -21.34 1.21 20.72
C ASP A 89 -21.84 -0.23 20.96
N ARG A 90 -22.45 -0.85 19.95
CA ARG A 90 -23.01 -2.20 20.05
C ARG A 90 -22.01 -3.31 19.75
N ASP A 91 -20.96 -3.02 18.98
CA ASP A 91 -20.00 -4.02 18.49
C ASP A 91 -18.56 -3.65 18.86
N GLU A 92 -18.20 -3.81 20.14
CA GLU A 92 -16.85 -3.49 20.61
C GLU A 92 -15.76 -4.42 20.08
N VAL A 93 -16.13 -5.65 19.68
CA VAL A 93 -15.22 -6.65 19.13
C VAL A 93 -14.77 -6.23 17.73
N ARG A 94 -15.71 -5.76 16.90
CA ARG A 94 -15.39 -5.21 15.57
C ARG A 94 -14.74 -3.82 15.63
N PHE A 95 -15.10 -3.02 16.64
CA PHE A 95 -14.58 -1.67 16.81
C PHE A 95 -13.78 -1.51 18.12
N PRO A 96 -12.63 -2.19 18.26
CA PRO A 96 -11.72 -1.96 19.38
C PRO A 96 -11.07 -0.57 19.29
N ALA A 97 -10.46 -0.12 20.39
CA ALA A 97 -9.94 1.24 20.50
C ALA A 97 -8.91 1.60 19.41
N HIS A 98 -8.06 0.65 19.01
CA HIS A 98 -7.06 0.89 17.96
C HIS A 98 -7.71 1.11 16.59
N THR A 99 -8.75 0.36 16.23
CA THR A 99 -9.52 0.53 15.00
C THR A 99 -10.18 1.91 14.95
N LEU A 100 -10.78 2.37 16.05
CA LEU A 100 -11.40 3.71 16.11
C LEU A 100 -10.36 4.84 15.98
N LYS A 101 -9.17 4.68 16.58
CA LYS A 101 -8.05 5.62 16.37
C LYS A 101 -7.63 5.66 14.91
N HIS A 102 -7.56 4.50 14.26
CA HIS A 102 -7.25 4.39 12.83
C HIS A 102 -8.32 5.08 11.96
N ILE A 103 -9.61 4.79 12.17
CA ILE A 103 -10.72 5.45 11.47
C ILE A 103 -10.65 6.97 11.64
N ARG A 104 -10.40 7.46 12.86
CA ARG A 104 -10.25 8.90 13.11
C ARG A 104 -9.11 9.50 12.30
N ARG A 105 -7.92 8.87 12.33
CA ARG A 105 -6.74 9.33 11.60
C ARG A 105 -7.01 9.40 10.10
N ASN A 106 -7.55 8.32 9.52
CA ASN A 106 -7.88 8.25 8.09
C ASN A 106 -8.87 9.33 7.69
N HIS A 107 -9.86 9.61 8.54
CA HIS A 107 -10.80 10.68 8.30
C HIS A 107 -10.18 12.06 8.35
N THR A 108 -9.31 12.34 9.32
CA THR A 108 -8.67 13.65 9.39
C THR A 108 -7.75 13.91 8.20
N GLU A 109 -7.06 12.89 7.68
CA GLU A 109 -6.29 13.02 6.44
C GLU A 109 -7.20 13.22 5.22
N PHE A 110 -8.30 12.46 5.13
CA PHE A 110 -9.33 12.67 4.11
C PHE A 110 -9.84 14.12 4.08
N VAL A 111 -10.13 14.70 5.24
CA VAL A 111 -10.60 16.10 5.33
C VAL A 111 -9.50 17.08 4.91
N ARG A 112 -8.23 16.80 5.23
CA ARG A 112 -7.07 17.63 4.84
C ARG A 112 -6.88 17.68 3.33
N LEU A 113 -7.11 16.57 2.64
CA LEU A 113 -6.99 16.46 1.19
C LEU A 113 -8.17 17.10 0.43
N GLY A 114 -9.24 17.49 1.13
CA GLY A 114 -10.42 18.13 0.55
C GLY A 114 -11.59 17.15 0.36
N THR A 115 -12.79 17.62 0.71
CA THR A 115 -14.05 16.84 0.78
C THR A 115 -14.63 16.36 -0.57
N GLN A 116 -13.86 16.43 -1.66
CA GLN A 116 -14.26 15.94 -2.99
C GLN A 116 -13.88 14.49 -3.26
N VAL A 117 -13.19 13.82 -2.34
CA VAL A 117 -12.84 12.42 -2.46
C VAL A 117 -14.09 11.59 -2.10
N GLU A 118 -14.73 10.93 -3.06
CA GLU A 118 -15.81 9.99 -2.77
C GLU A 118 -15.26 8.69 -2.17
N THR A 119 -16.08 7.98 -1.40
CA THR A 119 -15.72 6.88 -0.47
C THR A 119 -15.20 5.58 -1.08
N ALA A 120 -14.71 5.59 -2.32
CA ALA A 120 -14.11 4.45 -3.00
C ALA A 120 -12.84 4.85 -3.75
N VAL A 121 -11.97 5.67 -3.13
CA VAL A 121 -10.68 6.00 -3.76
C VAL A 121 -9.66 4.90 -3.46
N GLY A 122 -9.33 4.13 -4.48
CA GLY A 122 -8.15 3.27 -4.51
C GLY A 122 -6.90 4.05 -4.95
N LEU A 123 -5.74 3.42 -4.81
CA LEU A 123 -4.51 3.89 -5.44
C LEU A 123 -4.38 3.32 -6.84
N ILE A 124 -3.94 4.18 -7.75
CA ILE A 124 -3.67 3.88 -9.14
C ILE A 124 -2.20 4.23 -9.38
N ALA A 125 -1.37 3.21 -9.59
CA ALA A 125 0.03 3.42 -9.98
C ALA A 125 0.13 3.42 -11.51
N ILE A 126 0.81 4.42 -12.08
CA ILE A 126 1.01 4.58 -13.52
C ILE A 126 2.51 4.62 -13.77
N GLY A 127 3.04 3.48 -14.23
CA GLY A 127 4.48 3.26 -14.26
C GLY A 127 5.13 3.43 -12.87
N PRO A 128 6.45 3.62 -12.82
CA PRO A 128 7.22 3.64 -11.57
C PRO A 128 7.18 4.97 -10.82
N ALA A 129 6.74 6.07 -11.44
CA ALA A 129 6.93 7.42 -10.91
C ALA A 129 5.64 8.13 -10.48
N ILE A 130 4.49 7.51 -10.70
CA ILE A 130 3.19 8.16 -10.48
C ILE A 130 2.30 7.23 -9.68
N VAL A 131 1.83 7.72 -8.53
CA VAL A 131 0.79 7.07 -7.74
C VAL A 131 -0.29 8.12 -7.46
N ALA A 132 -1.51 7.83 -7.89
CA ALA A 132 -2.64 8.74 -7.74
C ALA A 132 -3.78 8.07 -6.98
N GLY A 133 -4.51 8.85 -6.18
CA GLY A 133 -5.79 8.42 -5.66
C GLY A 133 -6.86 8.61 -6.73
N GLY A 134 -7.59 7.55 -7.08
CA GLY A 134 -8.68 7.64 -8.04
C GLY A 134 -9.71 6.53 -7.92
N GLN A 135 -10.62 6.52 -8.90
CA GLN A 135 -11.69 5.55 -9.03
C GLN A 135 -11.64 4.91 -10.41
N VAL A 136 -11.99 3.63 -10.49
CA VAL A 136 -12.25 2.99 -11.78
C VAL A 136 -13.65 3.39 -12.24
N VAL A 137 -13.72 4.11 -13.36
CA VAL A 137 -14.99 4.57 -13.96
C VAL A 137 -15.58 3.47 -14.84
N ARG A 138 -14.73 2.79 -15.61
CA ARG A 138 -15.14 1.71 -16.52
C ARG A 138 -14.01 0.70 -16.64
N SER A 139 -14.37 -0.58 -16.72
CA SER A 139 -13.44 -1.65 -17.06
C SER A 139 -14.11 -2.61 -18.04
N ASP A 140 -13.46 -2.86 -19.17
CA ASP A 140 -13.78 -3.91 -20.12
C ASP A 140 -12.53 -4.77 -20.39
N ALA A 141 -12.64 -5.81 -21.21
CA ALA A 141 -11.58 -6.80 -21.42
C ALA A 141 -10.25 -6.23 -21.94
N SER A 142 -10.26 -5.04 -22.55
CA SER A 142 -9.05 -4.44 -23.16
C SER A 142 -8.84 -2.97 -22.78
N CYS A 143 -9.85 -2.31 -22.26
CA CYS A 143 -9.87 -0.89 -22.00
C CYS A 143 -10.32 -0.61 -20.56
N LEU A 144 -9.59 0.28 -19.90
CA LEU A 144 -9.82 0.71 -18.54
C LEU A 144 -9.91 2.23 -18.53
N VAL A 145 -10.98 2.77 -17.92
CA VAL A 145 -11.12 4.20 -17.68
C VAL A 145 -11.07 4.45 -16.19
N VAL A 146 -10.21 5.37 -15.78
CA VAL A 146 -10.09 5.80 -14.39
C VAL A 146 -10.20 7.31 -14.27
N ARG A 147 -10.61 7.75 -13.09
CA ARG A 147 -10.63 9.15 -12.70
C ARG A 147 -9.65 9.36 -11.55
N LEU A 148 -8.61 10.14 -11.80
CA LEU A 148 -7.63 10.56 -10.80
C LEU A 148 -8.13 11.82 -10.09
N THR A 149 -8.08 11.79 -8.76
CA THR A 149 -8.56 12.86 -7.88
C THR A 149 -7.44 13.64 -7.22
N PHE A 150 -6.31 13.00 -6.93
CA PHE A 150 -5.09 13.62 -6.42
C PHE A 150 -3.87 12.76 -6.75
N PHE A 151 -2.67 13.35 -6.68
CA PHE A 151 -1.39 12.64 -6.77
C PHE A 151 -0.82 12.42 -5.37
N LEU A 152 -0.52 11.17 -5.04
CA LEU A 152 0.26 10.78 -3.86
C LEU A 152 1.76 10.87 -4.16
N GLU A 153 2.13 10.47 -5.37
CA GLU A 153 3.48 10.56 -5.94
C GLU A 153 3.38 11.03 -7.39
N GLY A 154 4.35 11.84 -7.82
CA GLY A 154 4.35 12.50 -9.12
C GLY A 154 3.38 13.68 -9.20
N SER A 155 3.13 14.13 -10.42
CA SER A 155 2.35 15.32 -10.72
C SER A 155 1.57 15.19 -12.04
N ALA A 156 0.76 16.19 -12.34
CA ALA A 156 0.12 16.30 -13.65
C ALA A 156 1.14 16.43 -14.80
N ASP A 157 2.29 17.07 -14.56
CA ASP A 157 3.35 17.19 -15.57
C ASP A 157 4.02 15.85 -15.82
N ASP A 158 4.25 15.05 -14.76
CA ASP A 158 4.76 13.68 -14.90
C ASP A 158 3.76 12.79 -15.65
N LEU A 159 2.46 12.96 -15.39
CA LEU A 159 1.40 12.27 -16.12
C LEU A 159 1.43 12.59 -17.62
N LEU A 160 1.49 13.88 -17.96
CA LEU A 160 1.57 14.32 -19.35
C LEU A 160 2.88 13.89 -20.00
N ALA A 161 4.00 13.88 -19.26
CA ALA A 161 5.28 13.38 -19.74
C ALA A 161 5.21 11.88 -20.06
N PHE A 162 4.61 11.08 -19.17
CA PHE A 162 4.41 9.65 -19.36
C PHE A 162 3.60 9.36 -20.63
N VAL A 163 2.53 10.11 -20.86
CA VAL A 163 1.69 9.99 -22.08
C VAL A 163 2.47 10.41 -23.34
N ASN A 164 3.05 11.62 -23.33
CA ASN A 164 3.69 12.20 -24.52
C ASN A 164 5.00 11.50 -24.90
N ARG A 165 5.66 10.84 -23.94
CA ARG A 165 6.92 10.13 -24.12
C ARG A 165 6.77 8.62 -23.93
N PHE A 166 5.55 8.09 -24.05
CA PHE A 166 5.23 6.68 -23.79
C PHE A 166 6.24 5.71 -24.42
N GLU A 167 6.56 5.91 -25.71
CA GLU A 167 7.50 5.05 -26.45
C GLU A 167 8.96 5.17 -26.02
N ALA A 168 9.32 6.21 -25.29
CA ALA A 168 10.67 6.39 -24.75
C ALA A 168 10.85 5.72 -23.38
N HIS A 169 9.76 5.35 -22.69
CA HIS A 169 9.86 4.65 -21.41
C HIS A 169 10.25 3.18 -21.63
N PRO A 170 11.03 2.56 -20.72
CA PRO A 170 11.27 1.12 -20.75
C PRO A 170 9.95 0.34 -20.79
N HIS A 171 9.88 -0.73 -21.57
CA HIS A 171 8.64 -1.51 -21.76
C HIS A 171 8.02 -1.96 -20.42
N LEU A 172 8.84 -2.50 -19.50
CA LEU A 172 8.40 -2.94 -18.18
C LEU A 172 7.98 -1.80 -17.23
N SER A 173 8.21 -0.54 -17.60
CA SER A 173 7.74 0.64 -16.88
C SER A 173 6.40 1.18 -17.39
N ARG A 174 5.88 0.60 -18.48
CA ARG A 174 4.61 1.02 -19.11
C ARG A 174 3.47 0.18 -18.54
N TYR A 175 3.04 0.47 -17.32
CA TYR A 175 1.98 -0.29 -16.67
C TYR A 175 0.97 0.60 -15.95
N VAL A 176 -0.18 0.02 -15.62
CA VAL A 176 -1.14 0.58 -14.66
C VAL A 176 -1.51 -0.49 -13.62
N LEU A 177 -1.56 -0.10 -12.35
CA LEU A 177 -1.92 -0.96 -11.22
C LEU A 177 -3.10 -0.34 -10.47
N LEU A 178 -4.06 -1.15 -10.04
CA LEU A 178 -5.31 -0.71 -9.42
C LEU A 178 -5.48 -1.41 -8.07
N SER A 179 -5.24 -0.71 -6.98
CA SER A 179 -5.32 -1.32 -5.64
C SER A 179 -6.75 -1.78 -5.30
N GLU A 180 -7.76 -1.01 -5.71
CA GLU A 180 -9.18 -1.32 -5.44
C GLU A 180 -9.64 -2.61 -6.15
N LEU A 181 -9.20 -2.78 -7.39
CA LEU A 181 -9.54 -3.97 -8.16
C LEU A 181 -8.54 -5.10 -7.94
N GLY A 182 -7.39 -4.88 -7.31
CA GLY A 182 -6.40 -5.93 -7.14
C GLY A 182 -5.76 -6.41 -8.43
N LEU A 183 -5.79 -5.57 -9.48
CA LEU A 183 -5.42 -5.92 -10.85
C LEU A 183 -4.46 -4.88 -11.40
N GLY A 184 -3.58 -5.32 -12.30
CA GLY A 184 -2.67 -4.44 -13.04
C GLY A 184 -2.09 -5.16 -14.24
N GLY A 185 -1.46 -4.41 -15.12
CA GLY A 185 -0.86 -4.96 -16.32
C GLY A 185 -0.08 -3.95 -17.13
N LEU A 186 0.69 -4.47 -18.07
CA LEU A 186 1.41 -3.68 -19.06
C LEU A 186 0.43 -3.02 -20.05
N LEU A 187 0.82 -1.84 -20.53
CA LEU A 187 0.05 -1.04 -21.47
C LEU A 187 0.45 -1.34 -22.90
N ASP A 188 -0.54 -1.53 -23.77
CA ASP A 188 -0.35 -1.80 -25.19
C ASP A 188 -0.01 -0.52 -25.97
N SER A 189 -0.62 0.59 -25.57
CA SER A 189 -0.45 1.89 -26.21
C SER A 189 -0.41 3.02 -25.19
N ALA A 190 0.04 4.20 -25.63
CA ALA A 190 -0.03 5.42 -24.83
C ALA A 190 -1.47 5.65 -24.35
N PRO A 191 -1.68 5.97 -23.06
CA PRO A 191 -3.02 6.18 -22.54
C PRO A 191 -3.61 7.51 -23.01
N GLY A 192 -4.91 7.53 -23.25
CA GLY A 192 -5.65 8.77 -23.49
C GLY A 192 -5.82 9.53 -22.18
N VAL A 193 -5.70 10.86 -22.21
CA VAL A 193 -5.85 11.72 -21.03
C VAL A 193 -6.76 12.90 -21.34
N GLU A 194 -7.72 13.15 -20.45
CA GLU A 194 -8.66 14.25 -20.52
C GLU A 194 -8.70 14.94 -19.15
N ARG A 195 -8.91 16.26 -19.15
CA ARG A 195 -9.03 17.04 -17.93
C ARG A 195 -10.48 17.44 -17.71
N GLU A 196 -11.06 17.01 -16.59
CA GLU A 196 -12.42 17.35 -16.16
C GLU A 196 -12.37 18.20 -14.89
N GLY A 197 -12.28 19.52 -15.08
CA GLY A 197 -12.10 20.47 -13.98
C GLY A 197 -10.76 20.28 -13.27
N ALA A 198 -10.80 19.88 -12.00
CA ALA A 198 -9.62 19.58 -11.18
C ALA A 198 -9.18 18.12 -11.24
N ALA A 199 -10.00 17.22 -11.82
CA ALA A 199 -9.70 15.80 -11.94
C ALA A 199 -9.15 15.47 -13.33
N TRP A 200 -8.47 14.32 -13.42
CA TRP A 200 -7.97 13.77 -14.68
C TRP A 200 -8.68 12.47 -14.98
N GLN A 201 -9.22 12.34 -16.18
CA GLN A 201 -9.75 11.08 -16.69
C GLN A 201 -8.70 10.46 -17.61
N MET A 202 -8.42 9.18 -17.40
CA MET A 202 -7.47 8.45 -18.22
C MET A 202 -8.08 7.19 -18.80
N THR A 203 -7.71 6.87 -20.03
CA THR A 203 -8.10 5.66 -20.74
C THR A 203 -6.86 4.84 -21.06
N PHE A 204 -6.78 3.64 -20.53
CA PHE A 204 -5.68 2.70 -20.70
C PHE A 204 -6.10 1.53 -21.59
N ARG A 205 -5.15 0.99 -22.36
CA ARG A 205 -5.30 -0.29 -23.08
C ARG A 205 -4.30 -1.30 -22.55
N TRP A 206 -4.79 -2.47 -22.16
CA TRP A 206 -3.97 -3.52 -21.57
C TRP A 206 -3.34 -4.39 -22.65
N GLN A 207 -2.12 -4.84 -22.41
CA GLN A 207 -1.58 -6.00 -23.10
C GLN A 207 -2.33 -7.26 -22.63
N PRO A 208 -2.41 -8.31 -23.48
CA PRO A 208 -2.92 -9.60 -23.06
C PRO A 208 -2.20 -10.13 -21.81
N GLU A 209 -2.95 -10.76 -20.91
CA GLU A 209 -2.39 -11.34 -19.69
C GLU A 209 -1.44 -12.49 -20.03
N ALA A 210 -0.26 -12.50 -19.41
CA ALA A 210 0.69 -13.61 -19.55
C ALA A 210 0.10 -14.91 -18.96
N PRO A 211 0.44 -16.08 -19.51
CA PRO A 211 0.01 -17.36 -18.94
C PRO A 211 0.37 -17.48 -17.46
N ARG A 212 -0.60 -17.92 -16.67
CA ARG A 212 -0.47 -18.15 -15.22
C ARG A 212 -0.02 -19.58 -14.94
N LEU A 213 0.74 -19.75 -13.86
CA LEU A 213 1.10 -21.08 -13.34
C LEU A 213 0.11 -21.49 -12.24
N ALA A 214 -0.44 -22.70 -12.31
CA ALA A 214 -1.31 -23.21 -11.25
C ALA A 214 -0.52 -23.37 -9.95
N ALA A 215 -0.97 -22.72 -8.88
CA ALA A 215 -0.31 -22.72 -7.57
C ALA A 215 -0.17 -24.13 -7.01
N THR A 216 -1.14 -25.01 -7.30
CA THR A 216 -1.15 -26.42 -6.90
C THR A 216 -0.03 -27.24 -7.52
N ASP A 217 0.52 -26.79 -8.64
CA ASP A 217 1.54 -27.51 -9.40
C ASP A 217 2.96 -27.02 -9.05
N LEU A 218 3.06 -26.01 -8.18
CA LEU A 218 4.32 -25.42 -7.76
C LEU A 218 4.98 -26.22 -6.64
N ALA A 219 6.26 -26.51 -6.83
CA ALA A 219 7.14 -27.09 -5.83
C ALA A 219 8.57 -26.57 -6.01
N GLY A 220 9.34 -26.54 -4.93
CA GLY A 220 10.75 -26.16 -4.98
C GLY A 220 11.44 -26.29 -3.63
N MET A 221 12.71 -25.93 -3.60
CA MET A 221 13.53 -26.09 -2.40
C MET A 221 13.17 -25.04 -1.36
N CYS A 222 13.00 -25.46 -0.11
CA CYS A 222 12.88 -24.59 1.04
C CYS A 222 14.19 -23.81 1.22
N ARG A 223 14.11 -22.48 1.31
CA ARG A 223 15.26 -21.58 1.47
C ARG A 223 16.02 -21.84 2.77
N GLN A 224 15.34 -22.33 3.80
CA GLN A 224 15.89 -22.54 5.13
C GLN A 224 16.44 -23.95 5.32
N THR A 225 15.68 -24.98 4.93
CA THR A 225 16.03 -26.39 5.19
C THR A 225 16.69 -27.07 3.99
N GLY A 226 16.50 -26.54 2.77
CA GLY A 226 16.89 -27.23 1.54
C GLY A 226 16.03 -28.46 1.24
N GLU A 227 14.91 -28.67 1.93
CA GLU A 227 13.97 -29.75 1.62
C GLU A 227 13.02 -29.36 0.48
N LEU A 228 12.52 -30.33 -0.27
CA LEU A 228 11.52 -30.07 -1.29
C LEU A 228 10.16 -29.80 -0.63
N ILE A 229 9.61 -28.61 -0.85
CA ILE A 229 8.31 -28.17 -0.35
C ILE A 229 7.36 -27.89 -1.52
N SER A 230 6.06 -27.95 -1.27
CA SER A 230 4.99 -27.72 -2.26
C SER A 230 3.74 -27.16 -1.61
N GLY A 231 2.77 -26.74 -2.41
CA GLY A 231 1.51 -26.23 -1.90
C GLY A 231 1.70 -24.91 -1.12
N ALA A 232 0.94 -24.76 -0.03
CA ALA A 232 0.89 -23.53 0.78
C ALA A 232 2.24 -23.03 1.25
N GLU A 233 3.09 -23.94 1.69
CA GLU A 233 4.43 -23.61 2.15
C GLU A 233 5.28 -23.00 1.04
N TYR A 234 5.18 -23.55 -0.18
CA TYR A 234 6.01 -23.10 -1.29
C TYR A 234 5.55 -21.76 -1.87
N TRP A 235 4.25 -21.54 -2.10
CA TRP A 235 3.81 -20.24 -2.63
C TRP A 235 3.92 -19.12 -1.59
N VAL A 236 3.80 -19.40 -0.29
CA VAL A 236 4.15 -18.45 0.77
C VAL A 236 5.62 -18.05 0.64
N GLN A 237 6.53 -19.03 0.49
CA GLN A 237 7.94 -18.73 0.25
C GLN A 237 8.15 -17.90 -1.03
N CYS A 238 7.41 -18.16 -2.12
CA CYS A 238 7.51 -17.36 -3.34
C CYS A 238 7.08 -15.90 -3.13
N PHE A 239 5.98 -15.66 -2.40
CA PHE A 239 5.57 -14.31 -2.02
C PHE A 239 6.65 -13.59 -1.22
N GLU A 240 7.18 -14.24 -0.19
CA GLU A 240 8.22 -13.67 0.67
C GLU A 240 9.49 -13.38 -0.15
N MET A 241 9.96 -14.32 -0.98
CA MET A 241 11.13 -14.10 -1.83
C MET A 241 10.95 -12.93 -2.80
N ALA A 242 9.77 -12.79 -3.41
CA ALA A 242 9.50 -11.70 -4.34
C ALA A 242 9.47 -10.34 -3.63
N LEU A 243 8.86 -10.27 -2.45
CA LEU A 243 8.73 -9.04 -1.68
C LEU A 243 10.02 -8.64 -0.93
N GLU A 244 10.83 -9.61 -0.52
CA GLU A 244 12.07 -9.42 0.25
C GLU A 244 13.31 -9.16 -0.61
N GLN A 245 13.20 -9.05 -1.94
CA GLN A 245 14.32 -8.79 -2.83
C GLN A 245 14.28 -7.35 -3.37
N PRO A 246 14.96 -6.37 -2.75
CA PRO A 246 14.93 -4.99 -3.23
C PRO A 246 15.66 -4.80 -4.58
N PRO A 247 15.23 -3.83 -5.40
CA PRO A 247 15.94 -3.45 -6.60
C PRO A 247 17.39 -3.04 -6.32
N GLY A 248 18.27 -3.45 -7.22
CA GLY A 248 19.70 -3.21 -7.14
C GLY A 248 20.45 -4.06 -6.13
N THR A 249 19.82 -5.05 -5.48
CA THR A 249 20.50 -5.96 -4.52
C THR A 249 20.91 -7.30 -5.13
N TRP A 250 20.46 -7.58 -6.35
CA TRP A 250 20.79 -8.80 -7.08
C TRP A 250 21.58 -8.49 -8.35
N PHE A 251 22.84 -8.92 -8.41
CA PHE A 251 23.75 -8.56 -9.50
C PHE A 251 23.34 -9.06 -10.89
N ALA A 252 22.50 -10.10 -10.97
CA ALA A 252 21.99 -10.61 -12.24
C ALA A 252 20.69 -9.91 -12.70
N ASP A 253 20.05 -9.12 -11.84
CA ASP A 253 18.92 -8.25 -12.18
C ASP A 253 18.92 -7.03 -11.25
N MET A 254 19.51 -5.94 -11.75
CA MET A 254 19.68 -4.71 -10.97
C MET A 254 18.40 -3.86 -10.92
N ASP A 255 17.49 -4.03 -11.88
CA ASP A 255 16.31 -3.18 -12.03
C ASP A 255 15.06 -3.83 -11.41
N GLY A 256 14.99 -5.16 -11.42
CA GLY A 256 13.89 -5.93 -10.83
C GLY A 256 14.01 -6.08 -9.30
N GLY A 257 12.92 -6.52 -8.68
CA GLY A 257 12.80 -6.65 -7.22
C GLY A 257 11.57 -5.95 -6.69
N SER A 258 11.51 -5.75 -5.37
CA SER A 258 10.40 -5.18 -4.61
C SER A 258 10.80 -3.93 -3.83
N HIS A 259 10.01 -2.86 -3.93
CA HIS A 259 10.20 -1.60 -3.19
C HIS A 259 9.65 -1.64 -1.75
N LEU A 260 9.26 -2.82 -1.24
CA LEU A 260 8.64 -2.97 0.08
C LEU A 260 9.45 -2.32 1.21
N SER A 261 10.78 -2.47 1.22
CA SER A 261 11.62 -1.94 2.29
C SER A 261 11.60 -0.41 2.31
N GLU A 262 11.68 0.22 1.14
CA GLU A 262 11.57 1.68 0.99
C GLU A 262 10.17 2.20 1.32
N LEU A 263 9.13 1.50 0.85
CA LEU A 263 7.74 1.81 1.21
C LEU A 263 7.54 1.74 2.72
N TYR A 264 8.11 0.74 3.39
CA TYR A 264 8.03 0.63 4.84
C TYR A 264 8.81 1.76 5.53
N ASP A 265 10.01 2.08 5.07
CA ASP A 265 10.82 3.14 5.69
C ASP A 265 10.10 4.49 5.65
N THR A 266 9.52 4.82 4.49
CA THR A 266 8.92 6.12 4.23
C THR A 266 7.47 6.24 4.68
N LEU A 267 6.69 5.16 4.57
CA LEU A 267 5.22 5.23 4.64
C LEU A 267 4.59 4.28 5.67
N ARG A 268 5.37 3.58 6.49
CA ARG A 268 4.81 2.76 7.59
C ARG A 268 3.88 3.59 8.47
N GLY A 269 2.69 3.05 8.73
CA GLY A 269 1.66 3.73 9.53
C GLY A 269 0.95 4.88 8.82
N SER A 270 1.24 5.15 7.54
CA SER A 270 0.39 5.97 6.68
C SER A 270 -0.90 5.21 6.34
N THR A 271 -1.93 5.94 5.91
CA THR A 271 -3.21 5.37 5.47
C THR A 271 -3.09 4.64 4.14
N TRP A 272 -2.00 4.86 3.41
CA TRP A 272 -1.76 4.35 2.06
C TRP A 272 -0.86 3.12 2.05
N PHE A 273 -0.22 2.79 3.18
CA PHE A 273 0.79 1.73 3.23
C PHE A 273 0.24 0.39 2.72
N GLU A 274 -0.91 -0.06 3.22
CA GLU A 274 -1.56 -1.29 2.77
C GLU A 274 -1.90 -1.28 1.28
N ALA A 275 -2.41 -0.15 0.77
CA ALA A 275 -2.75 0.00 -0.64
C ALA A 275 -1.50 0.06 -1.54
N LEU A 276 -0.39 0.59 -1.05
CA LEU A 276 0.90 0.61 -1.76
C LEU A 276 1.54 -0.77 -1.78
N VAL A 277 1.51 -1.52 -0.68
CA VAL A 277 1.94 -2.92 -0.66
C VAL A 277 1.04 -3.78 -1.56
N THR A 278 -0.26 -3.47 -1.62
CA THR A 278 -1.18 -4.09 -2.57
C THR A 278 -0.76 -3.80 -4.01
N CYS A 279 -0.47 -2.54 -4.36
CA CYS A 279 0.06 -2.19 -5.69
C CYS A 279 1.35 -2.95 -5.99
N GLU A 280 2.25 -3.06 -5.02
CA GLU A 280 3.52 -3.74 -5.21
C GLU A 280 3.36 -5.24 -5.48
N LEU A 281 2.49 -5.92 -4.74
CA LEU A 281 2.12 -7.31 -5.02
C LEU A 281 1.48 -7.47 -6.41
N ILE A 282 0.60 -6.54 -6.81
CA ILE A 282 0.02 -6.56 -8.16
C ILE A 282 1.14 -6.43 -9.20
N ARG A 283 2.10 -5.53 -9.00
CA ARG A 283 3.24 -5.34 -9.91
C ARG A 283 4.06 -6.62 -10.06
N LEU A 284 4.41 -7.25 -8.94
CA LEU A 284 5.15 -8.53 -8.91
C LEU A 284 4.35 -9.70 -9.51
N ALA A 285 3.01 -9.58 -9.54
CA ALA A 285 2.15 -10.55 -10.19
C ALA A 285 1.98 -10.32 -11.69
N CYS A 286 2.09 -9.10 -12.21
CA CYS A 286 1.77 -8.83 -13.64
C CYS A 286 2.95 -8.36 -14.49
N ILE A 287 4.02 -7.84 -13.90
CA ILE A 287 5.18 -7.32 -14.63
C ILE A 287 6.25 -8.42 -14.68
N PRO A 288 6.63 -8.91 -15.88
CA PRO A 288 7.65 -9.94 -16.01
C PRO A 288 9.00 -9.50 -15.45
N ALA A 289 9.70 -10.42 -14.79
CA ALA A 289 11.12 -10.24 -14.49
C ALA A 289 11.97 -10.70 -15.70
N PRO A 290 13.15 -10.10 -15.93
CA PRO A 290 14.07 -10.61 -16.92
C PRO A 290 14.40 -12.09 -16.65
N PRO A 291 14.61 -12.90 -17.70
CA PRO A 291 14.90 -14.32 -17.54
C PRO A 291 16.17 -14.50 -16.70
N LYS A 292 16.17 -15.52 -15.84
CA LYS A 292 17.35 -15.86 -15.04
C LYS A 292 18.51 -16.25 -15.97
N LEU A 293 19.73 -15.94 -15.54
CA LEU A 293 20.93 -16.25 -16.31
C LEU A 293 20.99 -17.76 -16.64
N GLY A 294 20.96 -18.09 -17.93
CA GLY A 294 20.99 -19.48 -18.43
C GLY A 294 19.62 -20.10 -18.70
N ASP A 295 18.53 -19.42 -18.34
CA ASP A 295 17.16 -19.85 -18.63
C ASP A 295 16.71 -19.25 -19.98
N ARG A 296 16.30 -20.10 -20.92
CA ARG A 296 15.78 -19.70 -22.23
C ARG A 296 14.24 -19.62 -22.26
N THR A 297 13.59 -19.79 -21.12
CA THR A 297 12.13 -19.73 -20.98
C THR A 297 11.59 -18.31 -21.05
N GLU A 298 10.27 -18.21 -21.31
CA GLU A 298 9.54 -16.94 -21.34
C GLU A 298 9.68 -16.19 -20.01
N SER A 299 9.72 -14.85 -20.07
CA SER A 299 9.78 -14.02 -18.86
C SER A 299 8.45 -14.13 -18.11
N HIS A 300 8.51 -14.67 -16.89
CA HIS A 300 7.37 -14.74 -16.00
C HIS A 300 7.44 -13.63 -14.94
N PRO A 301 6.30 -13.12 -14.46
CA PRO A 301 6.26 -12.30 -13.25
C PRO A 301 6.85 -13.08 -12.05
N PRO A 302 7.45 -12.41 -11.06
CA PRO A 302 7.99 -13.05 -9.85
C PRO A 302 7.02 -14.01 -9.12
N ILE A 303 5.72 -13.69 -9.12
CA ILE A 303 4.65 -14.52 -8.53
C ILE A 303 3.58 -14.82 -9.59
N PRO A 304 3.88 -15.67 -10.58
CA PRO A 304 3.07 -15.84 -11.79
C PRO A 304 1.76 -16.60 -11.54
N PHE A 305 1.57 -17.14 -10.35
CA PHE A 305 0.37 -17.87 -9.92
C PHE A 305 -0.70 -16.96 -9.29
N VAL A 306 -0.41 -15.67 -9.10
CA VAL A 306 -1.36 -14.72 -8.52
C VAL A 306 -2.20 -14.08 -9.62
N ARG A 307 -3.52 -14.32 -9.59
CA ARG A 307 -4.47 -13.72 -10.53
C ARG A 307 -4.94 -12.34 -10.09
N ARG A 308 -5.16 -12.17 -8.79
CA ARG A 308 -5.71 -10.94 -8.21
C ARG A 308 -5.28 -10.80 -6.76
N VAL A 309 -4.87 -9.59 -6.37
CA VAL A 309 -4.57 -9.25 -4.97
C VAL A 309 -5.77 -8.53 -4.38
N ARG A 310 -6.59 -9.21 -3.58
CA ARG A 310 -7.82 -8.63 -3.01
C ARG A 310 -7.54 -7.58 -1.95
N GLY A 311 -6.42 -7.72 -1.25
CA GLY A 311 -5.95 -6.71 -0.32
C GLY A 311 -4.81 -7.22 0.55
N VAL A 312 -4.20 -6.27 1.25
CA VAL A 312 -3.16 -6.50 2.25
C VAL A 312 -3.60 -5.82 3.54
N SER A 313 -3.42 -6.51 4.67
CA SER A 313 -3.64 -5.95 6.00
C SER A 313 -2.34 -5.99 6.79
N VAL A 314 -1.98 -4.85 7.41
CA VAL A 314 -0.79 -4.71 8.26
C VAL A 314 -1.27 -4.37 9.67
N PRO A 315 -1.65 -5.39 10.47
CA PRO A 315 -2.28 -5.16 11.78
C PRO A 315 -1.33 -4.48 12.77
N LYS A 316 -0.02 -4.71 12.61
CA LYS A 316 1.04 -4.11 13.40
C LYS A 316 2.16 -3.69 12.47
N THR A 317 2.62 -2.46 12.62
CA THR A 317 3.75 -1.95 11.84
C THR A 317 5.07 -2.18 12.56
N GLU A 318 5.08 -2.60 13.82
CA GLU A 318 6.31 -2.90 14.54
C GLU A 318 7.02 -4.12 13.95
N LEU A 319 8.33 -4.01 13.75
CA LEU A 319 9.15 -5.13 13.32
C LEU A 319 9.47 -6.04 14.51
N ASN A 320 9.38 -7.35 14.29
CA ASN A 320 9.90 -8.36 15.20
C ASN A 320 11.15 -8.97 14.57
N ASP A 321 12.31 -8.76 15.19
CA ASP A 321 13.62 -9.19 14.66
C ASP A 321 13.85 -8.75 13.20
N GLY A 322 13.51 -7.48 12.90
CA GLY A 322 13.61 -6.92 11.56
C GLY A 322 12.54 -7.41 10.56
N ARG A 323 11.56 -8.22 11.00
CA ARG A 323 10.50 -8.75 10.13
C ARG A 323 9.15 -8.08 10.38
N LEU A 324 8.48 -7.70 9.30
CA LEU A 324 7.10 -7.22 9.26
C LEU A 324 6.15 -8.41 9.05
N THR A 325 5.04 -8.45 9.78
CA THR A 325 3.97 -9.42 9.51
C THR A 325 2.83 -8.74 8.78
N ILE A 326 2.42 -9.31 7.64
CA ILE A 326 1.27 -8.84 6.87
C ILE A 326 0.33 -10.02 6.59
N GLU A 327 -0.96 -9.76 6.43
CA GLU A 327 -1.94 -10.72 5.93
C GLU A 327 -2.27 -10.38 4.49
N VAL A 328 -2.20 -11.37 3.60
CA VAL A 328 -2.52 -11.21 2.16
C VAL A 328 -3.78 -11.98 1.84
N ASP A 329 -4.71 -11.35 1.14
CA ASP A 329 -5.88 -11.99 0.53
C ASP A 329 -5.73 -11.93 -1.00
N ALA A 330 -5.67 -13.09 -1.66
CA ALA A 330 -5.40 -13.19 -3.08
C ALA A 330 -6.14 -14.36 -3.74
N ASP A 331 -6.44 -14.22 -5.02
CA ASP A 331 -6.91 -15.32 -5.87
C ASP A 331 -5.70 -15.95 -6.57
N LEU A 332 -5.46 -17.24 -6.29
CA LEU A 332 -4.36 -18.00 -6.86
C LEU A 332 -4.88 -18.92 -7.98
N GLU A 333 -4.14 -18.99 -9.08
CA GLU A 333 -4.43 -19.89 -10.20
C GLU A 333 -4.43 -21.35 -9.73
N GLY A 334 -5.41 -22.15 -10.16
CA GLY A 334 -5.51 -23.58 -9.79
C GLY A 334 -5.94 -23.87 -8.33
N TYR A 335 -5.85 -22.91 -7.41
CA TYR A 335 -6.25 -23.10 -6.01
C TYR A 335 -7.52 -22.33 -5.62
N GLY A 336 -7.74 -21.13 -6.18
CA GLY A 336 -8.82 -20.23 -5.80
C GLY A 336 -8.37 -19.22 -4.74
N ARG A 337 -9.31 -18.77 -3.90
CA ARG A 337 -9.03 -17.73 -2.90
C ARG A 337 -8.18 -18.27 -1.77
N TRP A 338 -7.07 -17.59 -1.50
CA TRP A 338 -6.17 -17.85 -0.39
C TRP A 338 -6.06 -16.61 0.49
N THR A 339 -6.06 -16.81 1.80
CA THR A 339 -5.71 -15.76 2.77
C THR A 339 -4.69 -16.34 3.73
N GLY A 340 -3.59 -15.62 3.96
CA GLY A 340 -2.61 -16.06 4.93
C GLY A 340 -1.54 -15.02 5.27
N PRO A 341 -0.81 -15.28 6.36
CA PRO A 341 0.28 -14.43 6.81
C PRO A 341 1.50 -14.57 5.91
N LEU A 342 2.22 -13.47 5.76
CA LEU A 342 3.61 -13.43 5.31
C LEU A 342 4.47 -12.80 6.40
N SER A 343 5.68 -13.32 6.58
CA SER A 343 6.71 -12.72 7.40
C SER A 343 7.77 -12.14 6.47
N LEU A 344 8.05 -10.85 6.53
CA LEU A 344 8.86 -10.16 5.52
C LEU A 344 10.01 -9.44 6.18
N PHE A 345 11.25 -9.81 5.86
CA PHE A 345 12.41 -9.05 6.28
C PHE A 345 12.39 -7.66 5.65
N ILE A 346 12.56 -6.64 6.47
CA ILE A 346 12.63 -5.25 6.04
C ILE A 346 14.05 -4.75 6.20
N TYR A 347 14.67 -4.34 5.10
CA TYR A 347 15.99 -3.73 5.15
C TYR A 347 15.90 -2.33 5.75
N THR A 348 16.82 -2.01 6.65
CA THR A 348 17.07 -0.61 7.01
C THR A 348 17.71 0.11 5.81
N PRO A 349 17.58 1.44 5.69
CA PRO A 349 18.22 2.20 4.61
C PRO A 349 19.74 1.93 4.50
N GLU A 350 20.42 1.82 5.64
CA GLU A 350 21.85 1.48 5.71
C GLU A 350 22.14 0.07 5.19
N ALA A 351 21.41 -0.95 5.69
CA ALA A 351 21.59 -2.32 5.26
C ALA A 351 21.30 -2.49 3.76
N LEU A 352 20.28 -1.79 3.26
CA LEU A 352 19.93 -1.78 1.84
C LEU A 352 21.06 -1.15 0.98
N GLY A 353 21.63 -0.04 1.43
CA GLY A 353 22.79 0.59 0.78
C GLY A 353 23.98 -0.37 0.66
N ILE A 354 24.28 -1.12 1.73
CA ILE A 354 25.35 -2.14 1.72
C ILE A 354 25.07 -3.24 0.70
N GLN A 355 23.83 -3.76 0.63
CA GLN A 355 23.50 -4.81 -0.34
C GLN A 355 23.58 -4.32 -1.79
N ARG A 356 23.18 -3.06 -2.05
CA ARG A 356 23.29 -2.45 -3.37
C ARG A 356 24.74 -2.26 -3.80
N ALA A 357 25.61 -1.79 -2.89
CA ALA A 357 27.04 -1.68 -3.14
C ALA A 357 27.68 -3.04 -3.46
N LYS A 358 27.28 -4.10 -2.75
CA LYS A 358 27.72 -5.48 -3.03
C LYS A 358 27.27 -5.96 -4.42
N ALA A 359 26.02 -5.71 -4.79
CA ALA A 359 25.52 -6.09 -6.11
C ALA A 359 26.24 -5.33 -7.24
N GLN A 360 26.44 -4.02 -7.08
CA GLN A 360 27.20 -3.20 -8.02
C GLN A 360 28.64 -3.71 -8.21
N TRP A 361 29.31 -4.08 -7.12
CA TRP A 361 30.64 -4.69 -7.16
C TRP A 361 30.67 -6.00 -7.96
N MET A 362 29.68 -6.87 -7.77
CA MET A 362 29.57 -8.12 -8.52
C MET A 362 29.28 -7.86 -10.01
N THR A 363 28.40 -6.91 -10.31
CA THR A 363 28.08 -6.50 -11.69
C THR A 363 29.31 -5.96 -12.42
N GLU A 364 30.11 -5.11 -11.76
CA GLU A 364 31.35 -4.60 -12.35
C GLU A 364 32.38 -5.71 -12.57
N ASN A 365 32.59 -6.59 -11.60
CA ASN A 365 33.53 -7.71 -11.78
C ASN A 365 33.12 -8.60 -12.95
N LYS A 366 31.82 -8.84 -13.11
CA LYS A 366 31.30 -9.57 -14.26
C LYS A 366 31.63 -8.83 -15.58
N ARG A 367 31.38 -7.52 -15.64
CA ARG A 367 31.72 -6.68 -16.81
C ARG A 367 33.22 -6.75 -17.15
N ARG A 368 34.09 -6.65 -16.14
CA ARG A 368 35.55 -6.75 -16.32
C ARG A 368 35.95 -8.09 -16.93
N ILE A 369 35.41 -9.19 -16.38
CA ILE A 369 35.66 -10.55 -16.90
C ILE A 369 35.18 -10.67 -18.35
N GLU A 370 33.98 -10.17 -18.67
CA GLU A 370 33.41 -10.21 -20.02
C GLU A 370 34.25 -9.42 -21.03
N ASN A 371 34.89 -8.33 -20.59
CA ASN A 371 35.80 -7.52 -21.40
C ASN A 371 37.25 -8.02 -21.44
N GLY A 372 37.56 -9.14 -20.77
CA GLY A 372 38.92 -9.67 -20.66
C GLY A 372 39.84 -8.86 -19.74
N GLU A 373 39.29 -7.97 -18.94
CA GLU A 373 39.98 -7.21 -17.89
C GLU A 373 40.17 -8.09 -16.64
N ARG A 374 41.15 -7.74 -15.78
CA ARG A 374 41.36 -8.46 -14.52
C ARG A 374 40.24 -8.14 -13.53
N ALA A 375 39.57 -9.18 -13.01
CA ALA A 375 38.62 -9.04 -11.91
C ALA A 375 39.32 -8.54 -10.64
N LEU A 376 38.61 -7.74 -9.86
CA LEU A 376 39.07 -7.27 -8.56
C LEU A 376 39.12 -8.43 -7.56
N PRO A 377 40.03 -8.38 -6.58
CA PRO A 377 40.17 -9.46 -5.61
C PRO A 377 38.94 -9.53 -4.69
N GLY A 378 38.13 -10.58 -4.90
CA GLY A 378 37.02 -10.95 -4.00
C GLY A 378 35.62 -10.73 -4.59
N LEU A 379 34.65 -11.52 -4.09
CA LEU A 379 33.23 -11.42 -4.47
C LEU A 379 32.46 -10.34 -3.66
N VAL A 380 33.15 -9.65 -2.75
CA VAL A 380 32.58 -8.64 -1.85
C VAL A 380 33.46 -7.39 -1.92
N PRO A 381 32.87 -6.19 -2.00
CA PRO A 381 33.62 -4.93 -1.95
C PRO A 381 34.37 -4.79 -0.60
N PRO A 382 35.50 -4.07 -0.58
CA PRO A 382 36.20 -3.72 0.66
C PRO A 382 35.29 -2.99 1.66
N ALA A 383 35.53 -3.17 2.96
CA ALA A 383 34.65 -2.65 4.00
C ALA A 383 34.60 -1.10 4.08
N ASP A 384 35.63 -0.44 3.58
CA ASP A 384 35.81 1.02 3.54
C ASP A 384 35.50 1.64 2.16
N TRP A 385 35.18 0.81 1.17
CA TRP A 385 34.87 1.25 -0.19
C TRP A 385 33.49 1.90 -0.27
N LYS A 386 33.42 3.11 -0.84
CA LYS A 386 32.15 3.77 -1.15
C LYS A 386 31.89 3.74 -2.66
N PRO A 387 30.63 3.56 -3.10
CA PRO A 387 30.28 3.56 -4.51
C PRO A 387 30.76 4.82 -5.27
N ASP A 388 30.73 5.98 -4.60
CA ASP A 388 31.13 7.27 -5.19
C ASP A 388 32.64 7.39 -5.46
N ASP A 389 33.47 6.58 -4.77
CA ASP A 389 34.92 6.58 -4.95
C ASP A 389 35.34 5.87 -6.26
N GLY A 390 34.37 5.24 -6.96
CA GLY A 390 34.62 4.45 -8.16
C GLY A 390 35.24 3.08 -7.85
N PHE A 391 35.37 2.23 -8.86
CA PHE A 391 35.97 0.91 -8.67
C PHE A 391 37.50 1.02 -8.60
N PRO A 392 38.17 0.39 -7.62
CA PRO A 392 39.63 0.36 -7.59
C PRO A 392 40.17 -0.30 -8.87
N GLU A 393 41.40 0.03 -9.26
CA GLU A 393 42.03 -0.53 -10.46
C GLU A 393 42.45 -1.99 -10.29
#